data_AF-A0ABD0WBI1-F1
#
_entry.id   AF-A0ABD0WBI1-F1
#
_cell.length_a   1.000
_cell.length_b   1.000
_cell.length_c   1.000
_cell.angle_alpha   90.00
_cell.angle_beta   90.00
_cell.angle_gamma   90.00
#
_symmetry.space_group_name_H-M   'P 1'
#
loop_
_entity.id
_entity.type
_entity.pdbx_description
1 polymer ?
#
loop_
_entity_poly.entity_id
_entity_poly.type
_entity_poly.pdbx_seq_one_letter_code
_entity_poly.pdbx_strand_id
1 'polypeptide(L)'
;MAVRSGKGGASSATVTREADNKSQRSMLEPSETPLSDRLQVSPGEGVDPIPHALLRKYVGYARRYVCPSLSAAAAQTLQDFYLSLRSHSHSADATPITTRQLESLIRLTEARAKLELREIATKSDAEDVVEIMKHSLADTFSDGSGGLDFERSVLGVGMSQRSAAKRFITALNTYSQRTHTTLYDLTQLRSLAKDLNIQVADFEGFINSLNEQGYLLKKGHRQYQLQTI
;
A
#
# COMPACT_ATOMS: atom_id res chain seq x y z
N MET A 1 -60.75 2.54 -32.82
CA MET A 1 -60.72 3.30 -31.55
C MET A 1 -61.20 2.38 -30.44
N ALA A 2 -60.34 1.95 -29.52
CA ALA A 2 -60.74 1.19 -28.35
C ALA A 2 -60.10 1.84 -27.12
N VAL A 3 -60.97 2.38 -26.28
CA VAL A 3 -60.64 3.13 -25.08
C VAL A 3 -60.49 2.19 -23.88
N ARG A 4 -59.35 2.33 -23.22
CA ARG A 4 -58.94 1.85 -21.89
C ARG A 4 -60.04 1.82 -20.82
N SER A 5 -60.03 0.80 -19.96
CA SER A 5 -60.24 0.99 -18.51
C SER A 5 -59.71 -0.23 -17.73
N GLY A 6 -58.43 -0.17 -17.37
CA GLY A 6 -57.79 -1.09 -16.43
C GLY A 6 -57.61 -0.39 -15.09
N LYS A 7 -58.34 -0.86 -14.08
CA LYS A 7 -58.39 -0.36 -12.71
C LYS A 7 -57.15 -0.85 -11.95
N GLY A 8 -56.11 -0.02 -11.88
CA GLY A 8 -54.94 -0.23 -11.02
C GLY A 8 -54.98 0.76 -9.87
N GLY A 9 -55.23 0.28 -8.65
CA GLY A 9 -55.14 1.09 -7.43
C GLY A 9 -53.69 1.48 -7.17
N ALA A 10 -53.33 2.72 -7.46
CA ALA A 10 -52.08 3.31 -7.00
C ALA A 10 -52.28 3.82 -5.56
N SER A 11 -51.70 3.11 -4.58
CA SER A 11 -51.51 3.67 -3.25
C SER A 11 -50.44 4.76 -3.36
N SER A 12 -50.87 6.01 -3.26
CA SER A 12 -50.00 7.18 -3.18
C SER A 12 -49.28 7.17 -1.83
N ALA A 13 -48.04 6.69 -1.80
CA ALA A 13 -47.16 6.90 -0.66
C ALA A 13 -46.70 8.37 -0.69
N THR A 14 -47.41 9.22 0.04
CA THR A 14 -46.98 10.60 0.32
C THR A 14 -45.73 10.52 1.20
N VAL A 15 -44.55 10.69 0.58
CA VAL A 15 -43.29 10.88 1.30
C VAL A 15 -43.27 12.30 1.83
N THR A 16 -43.61 12.47 3.10
CA THR A 16 -43.35 13.71 3.84
C THR A 16 -41.84 13.90 3.93
N ARG A 17 -41.32 14.86 3.16
CA ARG A 17 -39.94 15.36 3.29
C ARG A 17 -39.87 16.19 4.57
N GLU A 18 -39.46 15.57 5.67
CA GLU A 18 -38.91 16.33 6.79
C GLU A 18 -37.56 16.92 6.34
N ALA A 19 -37.47 18.24 6.43
CA ALA A 19 -36.34 19.02 5.97
C ALA A 19 -35.18 18.90 6.96
N ASP A 20 -34.36 17.86 6.80
CA ASP A 20 -33.06 17.79 7.45
C ASP A 20 -32.04 18.55 6.61
N ASN A 21 -31.92 19.84 6.91
CA ASN A 21 -31.04 20.80 6.24
C ASN A 21 -29.57 20.61 6.67
N LYS A 22 -29.00 19.43 6.35
CA LYS A 22 -27.58 19.15 6.65
C LYS A 22 -26.95 18.08 5.75
N SER A 23 -27.19 18.09 4.44
CA SER A 23 -26.34 17.39 3.47
C SER A 23 -26.61 17.83 2.03
N GLN A 24 -26.21 19.06 1.72
CA GLN A 24 -25.79 19.40 0.35
C GLN A 24 -24.32 19.82 0.43
N ARG A 25 -23.43 18.87 0.75
CA ARG A 25 -22.01 19.02 0.42
C ARG A 25 -21.89 18.71 -1.07
N SER A 26 -21.52 19.72 -1.84
CA SER A 26 -21.16 19.60 -3.25
C SER A 26 -20.18 18.45 -3.43
N MET A 27 -20.52 17.50 -4.29
CA MET A 27 -19.77 16.25 -4.57
C MET A 27 -18.40 16.50 -5.24
N LEU A 28 -17.96 17.76 -5.34
CA LEU A 28 -16.83 18.22 -6.17
C LEU A 28 -15.82 19.12 -5.42
N GLU A 29 -15.92 19.24 -4.09
CA GLU A 29 -14.90 19.99 -3.35
C GLU A 29 -13.65 19.13 -3.07
N PRO A 30 -12.44 19.59 -3.43
CA PRO A 30 -11.21 18.92 -3.02
C PRO A 30 -11.09 19.02 -1.49
N SER A 31 -11.40 17.93 -0.80
CA SER A 31 -11.31 17.87 0.65
C SER A 31 -9.85 17.77 1.09
N GLU A 32 -9.39 18.67 1.95
CA GLU A 32 -8.07 18.60 2.63
C GLU A 32 -7.93 17.38 3.57
N THR A 33 -8.98 16.57 3.71
CA THR A 33 -8.96 15.32 4.48
C THR A 33 -8.21 14.23 3.70
N PRO A 34 -7.29 13.49 4.36
CA PRO A 34 -6.57 12.39 3.72
C PRO A 34 -7.54 11.32 3.22
N LEU A 35 -7.14 10.62 2.15
CA LEU A 35 -7.89 9.52 1.54
C LEU A 35 -8.19 8.41 2.57
N SER A 36 -7.27 8.12 3.49
CA SER A 36 -7.49 7.13 4.56
C SER A 36 -8.78 7.39 5.34
N ASP A 37 -9.01 8.65 5.70
CA ASP A 37 -10.13 9.05 6.55
C ASP A 37 -11.41 9.09 5.72
N ARG A 38 -11.31 9.48 4.45
CA ARG A 38 -12.44 9.46 3.49
C ARG A 38 -12.95 8.06 3.20
N LEU A 39 -12.08 7.04 3.27
CA LEU A 39 -12.43 5.64 3.04
C LEU A 39 -12.91 4.91 4.30
N GLN A 40 -12.84 5.55 5.47
CA GLN A 40 -13.24 4.92 6.72
C GLN A 40 -14.76 4.80 6.82
N VAL A 41 -15.26 3.57 6.91
CA VAL A 41 -16.70 3.31 7.11
C VAL A 41 -17.06 3.67 8.55
N SER A 42 -18.09 4.49 8.71
CA SER A 42 -18.52 4.90 10.05
C SER A 42 -19.22 3.73 10.78
N PRO A 43 -18.95 3.52 12.10
CA PRO A 43 -19.58 2.44 12.83
C PRO A 43 -21.11 2.60 12.87
N GLY A 44 -21.84 1.64 12.30
CA GLY A 44 -23.31 1.67 12.23
C GLY A 44 -23.88 2.17 10.90
N GLU A 45 -23.03 2.52 9.93
CA GLU A 45 -23.46 2.83 8.56
C GLU A 45 -23.94 1.56 7.86
N GLY A 46 -25.22 1.54 7.47
CA GLY A 46 -25.79 0.47 6.68
C GLY A 46 -25.25 0.52 5.26
N VAL A 47 -24.30 -0.34 4.92
CA VAL A 47 -23.80 -0.49 3.55
C VAL A 47 -24.85 -1.25 2.74
N ASP A 48 -25.38 -0.62 1.68
CA ASP A 48 -26.21 -1.30 0.67
C ASP A 48 -25.30 -1.80 -0.47
N PRO A 49 -24.93 -3.10 -0.49
CA PRO A 49 -23.97 -3.60 -1.46
C PRO A 49 -24.58 -3.68 -2.86
N ILE A 50 -23.83 -3.18 -3.85
CA ILE A 50 -24.21 -3.30 -5.25
C ILE A 50 -24.32 -4.78 -5.63
N PRO A 51 -25.43 -5.22 -6.26
CA PRO A 51 -25.58 -6.60 -6.70
C PRO A 51 -24.44 -7.02 -7.63
N HIS A 52 -23.88 -8.21 -7.41
CA HIS A 52 -22.72 -8.71 -8.15
C HIS A 52 -22.91 -8.70 -9.68
N ALA A 53 -24.11 -9.04 -10.15
CA ALA A 53 -24.44 -9.02 -11.58
C ALA A 53 -24.37 -7.61 -12.19
N LEU A 54 -24.74 -6.58 -11.41
CA LEU A 54 -24.67 -5.18 -11.82
C LEU A 54 -23.22 -4.70 -11.84
N LEU A 55 -22.44 -5.01 -10.79
CA LEU A 55 -21.02 -4.65 -10.71
C LEU A 55 -20.23 -5.19 -11.91
N ARG A 56 -20.47 -6.45 -12.31
CA ARG A 56 -19.83 -7.05 -13.48
C ARG A 56 -20.17 -6.29 -14.78
N LYS A 57 -21.44 -5.92 -14.97
CA LYS A 57 -21.88 -5.12 -16.13
C LYS A 57 -21.26 -3.73 -16.11
N TYR A 58 -21.20 -3.11 -14.93
CA TYR A 58 -20.62 -1.78 -14.73
C TYR A 58 -19.14 -1.75 -15.12
N VAL A 59 -18.33 -2.68 -14.60
CA VAL A 59 -16.91 -2.79 -14.94
C VAL A 59 -16.72 -3.09 -16.43
N GLY A 60 -17.56 -3.95 -17.01
CA GLY A 60 -17.54 -4.24 -18.44
C GLY A 60 -17.83 -3.01 -19.31
N TYR A 61 -18.81 -2.19 -18.90
CA TYR A 61 -19.15 -0.94 -19.57
C TYR A 61 -18.01 0.07 -19.47
N ALA A 62 -17.52 0.36 -18.26
CA ALA A 62 -16.43 1.31 -18.03
C ALA A 62 -15.17 0.97 -18.85
N ARG A 63 -14.81 -0.32 -18.93
CA ARG A 63 -13.65 -0.78 -19.72
C ARG A 63 -13.82 -0.56 -21.22
N ARG A 64 -15.04 -0.68 -21.75
CA ARG A 64 -15.31 -0.65 -23.20
C ARG A 64 -15.58 0.75 -23.73
N TYR A 65 -16.22 1.60 -22.93
CA TYR A 65 -16.74 2.88 -23.39
C TYR A 65 -16.03 4.10 -22.81
N VAL A 66 -15.20 3.94 -21.76
CA VAL A 66 -14.55 5.07 -21.08
C VAL A 66 -13.03 4.97 -21.25
N CYS A 67 -12.47 5.96 -21.94
CA CYS A 67 -11.03 6.13 -22.16
C CYS A 67 -10.62 7.50 -21.63
N PRO A 68 -10.37 7.63 -20.32
CA PRO A 68 -10.08 8.92 -19.72
C PRO A 68 -8.73 9.46 -20.19
N SER A 69 -8.63 10.77 -20.28
CA SER A 69 -7.41 11.51 -20.56
C SER A 69 -6.99 12.34 -19.34
N LEU A 70 -5.69 12.54 -19.15
CA LEU A 70 -5.21 13.38 -18.05
C LEU A 70 -5.46 14.87 -18.32
N SER A 71 -5.99 15.56 -17.32
CA SER A 71 -5.93 17.02 -17.27
C SER A 71 -4.50 17.52 -17.04
N ALA A 72 -4.21 18.75 -17.48
CA ALA A 72 -2.91 19.38 -17.25
C ALA A 72 -2.55 19.47 -15.75
N ALA A 73 -3.53 19.76 -14.90
CA ALA A 73 -3.33 19.82 -13.45
C ALA A 73 -2.99 18.46 -12.83
N ALA A 74 -3.62 17.37 -13.31
CA ALA A 74 -3.27 16.01 -12.90
C ALA A 74 -1.85 15.64 -13.33
N ALA A 75 -1.49 15.95 -14.59
CA ALA A 75 -0.17 15.67 -15.13
C ALA A 75 0.94 16.37 -14.33
N GLN A 76 0.73 17.65 -13.98
CA GLN A 76 1.68 18.40 -13.16
C GLN A 76 1.85 17.79 -11.76
N THR A 77 0.75 17.40 -11.12
CA THR A 77 0.78 16.76 -9.79
C THR A 77 1.59 15.45 -9.81
N LEU A 78 1.40 14.62 -10.83
CA LEU A 78 2.16 13.37 -10.98
C LEU A 78 3.64 13.62 -11.30
N GLN A 79 3.94 14.65 -12.10
CA GLN A 79 5.31 15.04 -12.43
C GLN A 79 6.06 15.52 -11.19
N ASP A 80 5.47 16.41 -10.41
CA ASP A 80 6.06 16.96 -9.20
C ASP A 80 6.33 15.85 -8.18
N PHE A 81 5.37 14.93 -8.00
CA PHE A 81 5.57 13.77 -7.14
C PHE A 81 6.69 12.85 -7.65
N TYR A 82 6.73 12.53 -8.94
CA TYR A 82 7.78 11.69 -9.52
C TYR A 82 9.18 12.29 -9.36
N LEU A 83 9.32 13.60 -9.58
CA LEU A 83 10.60 14.31 -9.39
C LEU A 83 11.01 14.32 -7.91
N SER A 84 10.05 14.52 -7.00
CA SER A 84 10.31 14.44 -5.57
C SER A 84 10.76 13.03 -5.16
N LEU A 85 10.12 11.97 -5.65
CA LEU A 85 10.56 10.61 -5.35
C LEU A 85 11.99 10.37 -5.89
N ARG A 86 12.26 10.81 -7.12
CA ARG A 86 13.57 10.62 -7.77
C ARG A 86 14.70 11.31 -7.01
N SER A 87 14.48 12.52 -6.50
CA SER A 87 15.49 13.24 -5.71
C SER A 87 15.82 12.56 -4.38
N HIS A 88 14.85 11.88 -3.77
CA HIS A 88 15.04 11.17 -2.50
C HIS A 88 15.66 9.77 -2.67
N SER A 89 15.63 9.19 -3.87
CA SER A 89 16.19 7.86 -4.18
C SER A 89 17.70 7.80 -4.45
N HIS A 90 18.44 8.88 -4.18
CA HIS A 90 19.89 8.95 -4.45
C HIS A 90 20.78 8.18 -3.45
N SER A 91 20.19 7.51 -2.45
CA SER A 91 20.91 6.58 -1.59
C SER A 91 21.32 5.33 -2.38
N ALA A 92 22.59 4.94 -2.28
CA ALA A 92 23.22 3.89 -3.11
C ALA A 92 22.57 2.50 -2.98
N ASP A 93 21.75 2.31 -1.95
CA ASP A 93 21.04 1.06 -1.65
C ASP A 93 19.54 1.12 -2.00
N ALA A 94 19.05 2.23 -2.55
CA ALA A 94 17.65 2.37 -2.94
C ALA A 94 17.34 1.80 -4.33
N THR A 95 16.19 1.15 -4.49
CA THR A 95 15.69 0.69 -5.79
C THR A 95 15.50 1.90 -6.70
N PRO A 96 16.13 1.93 -7.89
CA PRO A 96 16.09 3.11 -8.73
C PRO A 96 14.66 3.38 -9.20
N ILE A 97 14.22 4.64 -9.03
CA ILE A 97 12.93 5.08 -9.56
C ILE A 97 13.05 5.23 -11.08
N THR A 98 12.36 4.34 -11.78
CA THR A 98 12.34 4.30 -13.25
C THR A 98 11.10 5.02 -13.79
N THR A 99 11.14 5.34 -15.08
CA THR A 99 9.99 5.90 -15.83
C THR A 99 8.75 5.00 -15.78
N ARG A 100 8.91 3.69 -15.52
CA ARG A 100 7.80 2.76 -15.32
C ARG A 100 6.92 3.13 -14.12
N GLN A 101 7.49 3.75 -13.09
CA GLN A 101 6.71 4.22 -11.95
C GLN A 101 5.80 5.39 -12.33
N LEU A 102 6.30 6.30 -13.17
CA LEU A 102 5.48 7.39 -13.71
C LEU A 102 4.35 6.85 -14.60
N GLU A 103 4.64 5.88 -15.48
CA GLU A 103 3.59 5.22 -16.29
C GLU A 103 2.54 4.53 -15.42
N SER A 104 2.97 3.93 -14.30
CA SER A 104 2.07 3.26 -13.35
C SER A 104 1.15 4.27 -12.66
N LEU A 105 1.69 5.41 -12.21
CA LEU A 105 0.93 6.52 -11.63
C LEU A 105 -0.13 7.04 -12.61
N ILE A 106 0.25 7.25 -13.88
CA ILE A 106 -0.66 7.69 -14.94
C ILE A 106 -1.81 6.69 -15.11
N ARG A 107 -1.50 5.39 -15.24
CA ARG A 107 -2.52 4.34 -15.41
C ARG A 107 -3.48 4.24 -14.22
N LEU A 108 -2.99 4.37 -13.00
CA LEU A 108 -3.82 4.35 -11.80
C LEU A 108 -4.75 5.56 -11.75
N THR A 109 -4.25 6.74 -12.12
CA THR A 109 -5.02 7.99 -12.17
C THR A 109 -6.15 7.90 -13.20
N GLU A 110 -5.87 7.37 -14.39
CA GLU A 110 -6.87 7.08 -15.42
C GLU A 110 -7.88 6.02 -14.95
N ALA A 111 -7.43 4.98 -14.26
CA ALA A 111 -8.31 3.94 -13.73
C ALA A 111 -9.31 4.49 -12.70
N ARG A 112 -8.88 5.42 -11.84
CA ARG A 112 -9.76 6.09 -10.87
C ARG A 112 -10.86 6.88 -11.58
N ALA A 113 -10.51 7.71 -12.55
CA ALA A 113 -11.50 8.45 -13.36
C ALA A 113 -12.44 7.51 -14.13
N LYS A 114 -11.91 6.40 -14.65
CA LYS A 114 -12.68 5.37 -15.37
C LYS A 114 -13.75 4.71 -14.50
N LEU A 115 -13.48 4.48 -13.21
CA LEU A 115 -14.45 3.89 -12.29
C LEU A 115 -15.65 4.80 -12.04
N GLU A 116 -15.48 6.12 -12.17
CA GLU A 116 -16.56 7.11 -12.08
C GLU A 116 -17.17 7.45 -13.46
N LEU A 117 -16.80 6.70 -14.50
CA LEU A 117 -17.22 6.91 -15.90
C LEU A 117 -16.84 8.31 -16.44
N ARG A 118 -15.82 8.95 -15.88
CA ARG A 118 -15.34 10.27 -16.34
C ARG A 118 -14.37 10.11 -17.50
N GLU A 119 -14.47 11.01 -18.48
CA GLU A 119 -13.56 11.09 -19.63
C GLU A 119 -12.28 11.90 -19.34
N ILE A 120 -12.23 12.60 -18.22
CA ILE A 120 -11.10 13.43 -17.81
C ILE A 120 -10.70 13.06 -16.38
N ALA A 121 -9.42 12.74 -16.21
CA ALA A 121 -8.79 12.56 -14.91
C ALA A 121 -8.33 13.92 -14.37
N THR A 122 -8.84 14.25 -13.19
CA THR A 122 -8.69 15.54 -12.51
C THR A 122 -7.50 15.53 -11.55
N LYS A 123 -7.16 16.70 -11.01
CA LYS A 123 -6.11 16.83 -10.00
C LYS A 123 -6.35 15.94 -8.77
N SER A 124 -7.59 15.90 -8.28
CA SER A 124 -7.97 15.04 -7.14
C SER A 124 -7.68 13.57 -7.43
N ASP A 125 -7.84 13.10 -8.68
CA ASP A 125 -7.50 11.72 -9.06
C ASP A 125 -6.03 11.42 -8.87
N ALA A 126 -5.18 12.35 -9.29
CA ALA A 126 -3.74 12.25 -9.12
C ALA A 126 -3.35 12.29 -7.64
N GLU A 127 -3.96 13.17 -6.84
CA GLU A 127 -3.69 13.30 -5.40
C GLU A 127 -4.02 12.02 -4.63
N ASP A 128 -5.20 11.43 -4.86
CA ASP A 128 -5.60 10.16 -4.22
C ASP A 128 -4.64 9.02 -4.62
N VAL A 129 -4.21 8.95 -5.88
CA VAL A 129 -3.24 7.94 -6.34
C VAL A 129 -1.85 8.16 -5.73
N VAL A 130 -1.42 9.42 -5.60
CA VAL A 130 -0.17 9.76 -4.91
C VAL A 130 -0.23 9.33 -3.44
N GLU A 131 -1.35 9.52 -2.77
CA GLU A 131 -1.55 9.08 -1.39
C GLU A 131 -1.51 7.55 -1.26
N ILE A 132 -2.19 6.82 -2.15
CA ILE A 132 -2.14 5.35 -2.21
C ILE A 132 -0.69 4.88 -2.40
N MET A 133 0.05 5.50 -3.32
CA MET A 133 1.45 5.15 -3.55
C MET A 133 2.32 5.45 -2.34
N LYS A 134 2.14 6.61 -1.70
CA LYS A 134 2.84 6.96 -0.46
C LYS A 134 2.53 5.95 0.64
N HIS A 135 1.29 5.52 0.81
CA HIS A 135 0.93 4.50 1.80
C HIS A 135 1.56 3.14 1.48
N SER A 136 1.51 2.70 0.22
CA SER A 136 2.15 1.45 -0.20
C SER A 136 3.67 1.47 -0.01
N LEU A 137 4.29 2.64 -0.16
CA LEU A 137 5.70 2.83 0.13
C LEU A 137 5.92 2.95 1.65
N ALA A 138 5.05 3.61 2.41
CA ALA A 138 5.18 3.78 3.85
C ALA A 138 5.35 2.43 4.57
N ASP A 139 4.58 1.40 4.24
CA ASP A 139 4.76 0.06 4.86
C ASP A 139 6.13 -0.57 4.53
N THR A 140 6.77 -0.13 3.45
CA THR A 140 8.10 -0.59 3.01
C THR A 140 9.25 0.28 3.57
N PHE A 141 8.96 1.56 3.87
CA PHE A 141 9.94 2.61 4.19
C PHE A 141 9.69 3.29 5.54
N SER A 142 8.70 2.85 6.33
CA SER A 142 8.46 3.41 7.66
C SER A 142 9.45 2.81 8.64
N ASP A 143 10.27 3.69 9.20
CA ASP A 143 10.81 3.44 10.51
C ASP A 143 9.64 3.46 11.50
N GLY A 144 9.69 2.67 12.57
CA GLY A 144 8.64 2.63 13.60
C GLY A 144 8.34 3.97 14.31
N SER A 145 8.87 5.08 13.79
CA SER A 145 8.72 6.48 14.19
C SER A 145 7.84 7.31 13.25
N GLY A 146 7.30 6.75 12.15
CA GLY A 146 6.34 7.45 11.26
C GLY A 146 6.97 8.43 10.27
N GLY A 147 8.31 8.42 10.12
CA GLY A 147 9.01 9.07 9.03
C GLY A 147 9.11 8.17 7.80
N LEU A 148 8.93 8.73 6.60
CA LEU A 148 9.20 8.04 5.34
C LEU A 148 10.71 8.01 5.11
N ASP A 149 11.39 6.92 5.50
CA ASP A 149 12.83 6.78 5.27
C ASP A 149 13.10 6.04 3.96
N PHE A 150 13.34 6.82 2.89
CA PHE A 150 13.59 6.32 1.54
C PHE A 150 14.90 5.53 1.39
N GLU A 151 15.76 5.49 2.40
CA GLU A 151 16.98 4.65 2.39
C GLU A 151 16.66 3.15 2.49
N ARG A 152 15.46 2.77 2.94
CA ARG A 152 15.09 1.37 3.23
C ARG A 152 14.51 0.58 2.05
N SER A 153 14.87 0.94 0.82
CA SER A 153 14.16 0.47 -0.38
C SER A 153 14.08 -1.04 -0.56
N VAL A 154 12.81 -1.50 -0.57
CA VAL A 154 12.30 -2.75 -1.17
C VAL A 154 12.79 -4.05 -0.54
N LEU A 155 13.76 -4.02 0.37
CA LEU A 155 14.30 -5.24 0.97
C LEU A 155 14.82 -5.11 2.40
N GLY A 156 14.56 -3.99 3.08
CA GLY A 156 14.86 -3.81 4.51
C GLY A 156 16.33 -3.97 4.89
N VAL A 157 17.21 -4.07 3.90
CA VAL A 157 18.57 -4.49 4.08
C VAL A 157 19.33 -3.94 2.86
N GLY A 158 20.06 -2.82 3.01
CA GLY A 158 20.91 -2.28 1.93
C GLY A 158 21.80 -3.37 1.32
N MET A 159 22.33 -3.23 0.10
CA MET A 159 23.11 -4.29 -0.55
C MET A 159 24.20 -4.85 0.39
N SER A 160 24.81 -3.95 1.18
CA SER A 160 25.74 -4.29 2.25
C SER A 160 25.10 -5.18 3.32
N GLN A 161 23.99 -4.76 3.91
CA GLN A 161 23.31 -5.51 4.96
C GLN A 161 22.72 -6.84 4.41
N ARG A 162 22.30 -6.93 3.14
CA ARG A 162 21.70 -8.16 2.56
C ARG A 162 22.78 -9.19 2.34
N SER A 163 23.94 -8.72 1.90
CA SER A 163 25.15 -9.52 1.91
C SER A 163 25.52 -9.95 3.33
N ALA A 164 25.36 -9.10 4.35
CA ALA A 164 25.63 -9.42 5.75
C ALA A 164 24.66 -10.48 6.30
N ALA A 165 23.35 -10.36 6.07
CA ALA A 165 22.35 -11.36 6.45
C ALA A 165 22.64 -12.71 5.80
N LYS A 166 22.89 -12.73 4.49
CA LYS A 166 23.22 -13.98 3.77
C LYS A 166 24.53 -14.60 4.29
N ARG A 167 25.57 -13.78 4.51
CA ARG A 167 26.84 -14.22 5.10
C ARG A 167 26.64 -14.78 6.51
N PHE A 168 25.85 -14.10 7.33
CA PHE A 168 25.52 -14.52 8.70
C PHE A 168 24.81 -15.88 8.70
N ILE A 169 23.74 -16.04 7.91
CA ILE A 169 23.00 -17.31 7.80
C ILE A 169 23.89 -18.44 7.25
N THR A 170 24.76 -18.15 6.28
CA THR A 170 25.67 -19.15 5.71
C THR A 170 26.69 -19.63 6.76
N ALA A 171 27.27 -18.68 7.50
CA ALA A 171 28.20 -18.98 8.58
C ALA A 171 27.51 -19.72 9.73
N LEU A 172 26.28 -19.33 10.09
CA LEU A 172 25.49 -19.97 11.12
C LEU A 172 25.11 -21.41 10.73
N ASN A 173 24.73 -21.66 9.48
CA ASN A 173 24.52 -23.02 8.95
C ASN A 173 25.82 -23.85 9.03
N THR A 174 26.96 -23.25 8.67
CA THR A 174 28.26 -23.94 8.74
C THR A 174 28.65 -24.28 10.19
N TYR A 175 28.39 -23.36 11.12
CA TYR A 175 28.62 -23.55 12.55
C TYR A 175 27.69 -24.63 13.14
N SER A 176 26.41 -24.61 12.74
CA SER A 176 25.41 -25.61 13.11
C SER A 176 25.79 -27.01 12.65
N GLN A 177 26.31 -27.14 11.43
CA GLN A 177 26.76 -28.43 10.89
C GLN A 177 27.95 -29.02 11.66
N ARG A 178 28.86 -28.18 12.16
CA ARG A 178 30.05 -28.62 12.92
C ARG A 178 29.74 -28.98 14.37
N THR A 179 28.81 -28.25 14.98
CA THR A 179 28.48 -28.40 16.40
C THR A 179 27.26 -29.27 16.64
N HIS A 180 26.51 -29.63 15.60
CA HIS A 180 25.20 -30.28 15.67
C HIS A 180 24.18 -29.55 16.56
N THR A 181 24.37 -28.24 16.77
CA THR A 181 23.45 -27.41 17.54
C THR A 181 22.55 -26.61 16.59
N THR A 182 21.26 -26.56 16.89
CA THR A 182 20.26 -25.80 16.12
C THR A 182 19.65 -24.66 16.92
N LEU A 183 19.94 -24.58 18.21
CA LEU A 183 19.45 -23.57 19.14
C LEU A 183 20.61 -22.67 19.58
N TYR A 184 20.37 -21.37 19.53
CA TYR A 184 21.37 -20.35 19.81
C TYR A 184 20.81 -19.26 20.73
N ASP A 185 21.64 -18.84 21.68
CA ASP A 185 21.37 -17.66 22.52
C ASP A 185 21.79 -16.37 21.79
N LEU A 186 21.15 -15.24 22.10
CA LEU A 186 21.52 -13.93 21.53
C LEU A 186 23.00 -13.57 21.72
N THR A 187 23.59 -13.97 22.83
CA THR A 187 25.01 -13.72 23.12
C THR A 187 25.92 -14.48 22.14
N GLN A 188 25.57 -15.72 21.83
CA GLN A 188 26.28 -16.57 20.86
C GLN A 188 26.12 -16.04 19.43
N LEU A 189 24.89 -15.63 19.07
CA LEU A 189 24.63 -14.99 17.78
C LEU A 189 25.44 -13.70 17.63
N ARG A 190 25.56 -12.91 18.71
CA ARG A 190 26.33 -11.67 18.72
C ARG A 190 27.84 -11.91 18.63
N SER A 191 28.38 -12.94 19.29
CA SER A 191 29.79 -13.29 19.14
C SER A 191 30.09 -13.74 17.70
N LEU A 192 29.23 -14.58 17.12
CA LEU A 192 29.37 -15.04 15.75
C LEU A 192 29.30 -13.89 14.74
N ALA A 193 28.43 -12.90 14.96
CA ALA A 193 28.36 -11.69 14.14
C ALA A 193 29.64 -10.84 14.24
N LYS A 194 30.21 -10.69 15.45
CA LYS A 194 31.49 -10.01 15.66
C LYS A 194 32.64 -10.71 14.94
N ASP A 195 32.71 -12.04 15.01
CA ASP A 195 33.76 -12.83 14.35
C ASP A 195 33.72 -12.67 12.82
N LEU A 196 32.53 -12.45 12.26
CA LEU A 196 32.31 -12.19 10.84
C LEU A 196 32.48 -10.72 10.44
N ASN A 197 32.85 -9.85 11.40
CA ASN A 197 32.93 -8.41 11.26
C ASN A 197 31.63 -7.79 10.70
N ILE A 198 30.48 -8.31 11.12
CA ILE A 198 29.17 -7.79 10.77
C ILE A 198 28.81 -6.71 11.81
N GLN A 199 29.00 -5.45 11.43
CA GLN A 199 28.71 -4.29 12.27
C GLN A 199 27.26 -3.87 12.03
N VAL A 200 26.41 -4.04 13.03
CA VAL A 200 25.01 -3.61 13.00
C VAL A 200 24.74 -2.76 14.23
N ALA A 201 24.20 -1.56 14.04
CA ALA A 201 23.87 -0.64 15.14
C ALA A 201 22.81 -1.23 16.08
N ASP A 202 21.73 -1.79 15.51
CA ASP A 202 20.71 -2.55 16.24
C ASP A 202 20.76 -4.05 15.90
N PHE A 203 21.48 -4.81 16.72
CA PHE A 203 21.58 -6.26 16.55
C PHE A 203 20.28 -7.00 16.90
N GLU A 204 19.48 -6.48 17.84
CA GLU A 204 18.22 -7.15 18.21
C GLU A 204 17.18 -7.01 17.09
N GLY A 205 17.07 -5.81 16.50
CA GLY A 205 16.26 -5.59 15.30
C GLY A 205 16.70 -6.47 14.12
N PHE A 206 18.01 -6.64 13.91
CA PHE A 206 18.53 -7.54 12.88
C PHE A 206 18.13 -9.00 13.09
N ILE A 207 18.23 -9.52 14.31
CA ILE A 207 17.81 -10.90 14.62
C ILE A 207 16.29 -11.05 14.53
N ASN A 208 15.52 -10.04 14.94
CA ASN A 208 14.06 -10.06 14.79
C ASN A 208 13.63 -10.09 13.31
N SER A 209 14.32 -9.34 12.44
CA SER A 209 14.11 -9.40 10.98
C SER A 209 14.36 -10.80 10.42
N LEU A 210 15.43 -11.48 10.86
CA LEU A 210 15.69 -12.88 10.47
C LEU A 210 14.63 -13.85 11.00
N ASN A 211 14.00 -13.52 12.14
CA ASN A 211 12.89 -14.30 12.68
C ASN A 211 11.59 -14.13 11.89
N GLU A 212 11.26 -12.90 11.50
CA GLU A 212 10.10 -12.61 10.65
C GLU A 212 10.24 -13.24 9.25
N GLN A 213 11.47 -13.31 8.74
CA GLN A 213 11.79 -13.96 7.46
C GLN A 213 11.78 -15.49 7.54
N GLY A 214 11.67 -16.08 8.74
CA GLY A 214 11.67 -17.53 8.93
C GLY A 214 13.04 -18.21 8.76
N TYR A 215 14.14 -17.46 8.77
CA TYR A 215 15.49 -18.05 8.85
C TYR A 215 15.82 -18.49 10.27
N LEU A 216 15.34 -17.71 11.26
CA LEU A 216 15.41 -18.04 12.67
C LEU A 216 13.99 -18.17 13.23
N LEU A 217 13.81 -18.96 14.27
CA LEU A 217 12.56 -19.08 15.01
C LEU A 217 12.83 -18.81 16.48
N LYS A 218 12.23 -17.76 17.02
CA LYS A 218 12.29 -17.48 18.45
C LYS A 218 11.57 -18.59 19.22
N LYS A 219 12.30 -19.35 20.04
CA LYS A 219 11.78 -20.47 20.85
C LYS A 219 11.64 -20.15 22.33
N GLY A 220 12.32 -19.11 22.81
CA GLY A 220 12.28 -18.72 24.22
C GLY A 220 12.85 -17.32 24.46
N HIS A 221 13.05 -16.97 25.73
CA HIS A 221 13.69 -15.71 26.09
C HIS A 221 15.13 -15.69 25.57
N ARG A 222 15.38 -14.85 24.56
CA ARG A 222 16.69 -14.68 23.92
C ARG A 222 17.24 -15.95 23.23
N GLN A 223 16.37 -16.91 22.93
CA GLN A 223 16.71 -18.17 22.27
C GLN A 223 16.08 -18.26 20.89
N TYR A 224 16.92 -18.59 19.90
CA TYR A 224 16.58 -18.64 18.50
C TYR A 224 17.01 -19.98 17.90
N GLN A 225 16.10 -20.65 17.22
CA GLN A 225 16.37 -21.87 16.49
C GLN A 225 16.64 -21.55 15.03
N LEU A 226 17.71 -22.09 14.47
CA LEU A 226 17.95 -22.03 13.03
C LEU A 226 16.94 -22.94 12.30
N GLN A 227 16.20 -22.35 11.36
CA GLN A 227 15.29 -23.10 10.50
C GLN A 227 16.08 -23.48 9.24
N THR A 228 16.44 -24.76 9.16
CA THR A 228 17.14 -25.30 7.99
C THR A 228 16.19 -25.27 6.78
N ILE A 229 16.70 -24.77 5.66
CA ILE A 229 16.17 -25.05 4.31
C ILE A 229 17.06 -26.13 3.70
#